data_AF-A0A484L900-F1
#
_entry.id   AF-A0A484L900-F1
#
_cell.length_a   1.000
_cell.length_b   1.000
_cell.length_c   1.000
_cell.angle_alpha   90.00
_cell.angle_beta   90.00
_cell.angle_gamma   90.00
#
_symmetry.space_group_name_H-M   'P 1'
#
loop_
_entity.id
_entity.type
_entity.pdbx_description
1 polymer ?
#
loop_
_entity_poly.entity_id
_entity_poly.type
_entity_poly.pdbx_seq_one_letter_code
_entity_poly.pdbx_strand_id
1 'polypeptide(L)'
;MNENSPLEGTLHNILRLINPLEEDRSQRFQVIQGLRAIVQNIRSLKDATVEPYGSFVSDLFTKWGDIDVCVELGNACALTKKEKLTLLIDVLKELKSRGGYNRVKLISSARVPILMFRGKHNISCDLSINNIDGKIKSKLLYWISSIDGRFRDMVLLVCSL
;
A
#
# COMPACT_ATOMS: atom_id res chain seq x y z
N MET A 1 28.37 19.00 26.50
CA MET A 1 27.46 18.07 25.81
C MET A 1 26.24 17.89 26.71
N ASN A 2 25.28 18.80 26.59
CA ASN A 2 23.99 18.90 27.28
C ASN A 2 23.15 19.72 26.28
N GLU A 3 21.90 19.45 25.91
CA GLU A 3 20.82 18.60 26.41
C GLU A 3 19.98 18.24 25.17
N ASN A 4 19.34 17.06 25.13
CA ASN A 4 18.25 16.86 24.18
C ASN A 4 17.24 17.99 24.43
N SER A 5 17.09 18.90 23.47
CA SER A 5 16.14 20.00 23.62
C SER A 5 14.74 19.41 23.87
N PRO A 6 13.85 20.10 24.62
CA PRO A 6 12.48 19.61 24.83
C PRO A 6 11.78 19.25 23.51
N LEU A 7 12.14 19.95 22.42
CA LEU A 7 11.71 19.64 21.07
C LEU A 7 12.22 18.28 20.58
N GLU A 8 13.53 18.02 20.59
CA GLU A 8 14.11 16.74 20.17
C GLU A 8 13.55 15.56 20.98
N GLY A 9 13.41 15.72 22.29
CA GLY A 9 12.77 14.71 23.15
C GLY A 9 11.33 14.43 22.74
N THR A 10 10.57 15.48 22.41
CA THR A 10 9.18 15.35 21.93
C THR A 10 9.11 14.66 20.57
N LEU A 11 9.95 15.07 19.61
CA LEU A 11 10.00 14.46 18.27
C LEU A 11 10.36 12.98 18.35
N HIS A 12 11.34 12.62 19.18
CA HIS A 12 11.74 11.22 19.38
C HIS A 12 10.61 10.36 19.98
N ASN A 13 9.85 10.93 20.93
CA ASN A 13 8.70 10.23 21.52
C ASN A 13 7.58 10.02 20.50
N ILE A 14 7.29 11.02 19.67
CA ILE A 14 6.32 10.90 18.58
C ILE A 14 6.78 9.83 17.58
N LEU A 15 8.05 9.88 17.14
CA LEU A 15 8.62 8.91 16.22
C LEU A 15 8.51 7.48 16.76
N ARG A 16 8.85 7.25 18.04
CA ARG A 16 8.67 5.95 18.69
C ARG A 16 7.22 5.48 18.70
N LEU A 17 6.27 6.40 18.85
CA LEU A 17 4.86 6.06 18.84
C LEU A 17 4.39 5.71 17.43
N ILE A 18 4.74 6.47 16.41
CA ILE A 18 4.17 6.32 15.07
C ILE A 18 4.90 5.28 14.20
N ASN A 19 6.16 4.98 14.51
CA ASN A 19 6.95 4.02 13.74
C ASN A 19 6.29 2.62 13.75
N PRO A 20 6.28 1.93 12.60
CA PRO A 20 5.77 0.58 12.53
C PRO A 20 6.70 -0.39 13.27
N LEU A 21 6.09 -1.35 13.98
CA LEU A 21 6.77 -2.51 14.55
C LEU A 21 6.91 -3.63 13.53
N GLU A 22 7.68 -4.66 13.86
CA GLU A 22 7.82 -5.85 13.00
C GLU A 22 6.48 -6.58 12.83
N GLU A 23 5.63 -6.58 13.85
CA GLU A 23 4.27 -7.11 13.77
C GLU A 23 3.43 -6.34 12.73
N ASP A 24 3.56 -5.01 12.67
CA ASP A 24 2.82 -4.18 11.71
C ASP A 24 3.24 -4.48 10.26
N ARG A 25 4.52 -4.80 10.04
CA ARG A 25 5.06 -5.24 8.74
C ARG A 25 4.56 -6.64 8.39
N SER A 26 4.62 -7.57 9.34
CA SER A 26 4.15 -8.95 9.18
C SER A 26 2.66 -9.01 8.86
N GLN A 27 1.83 -8.21 9.53
CA GLN A 27 0.40 -8.11 9.24
C GLN A 27 0.12 -7.60 7.81
N ARG A 28 0.85 -6.58 7.34
CA ARG A 28 0.76 -6.08 5.95
C ARG A 28 1.18 -7.15 4.95
N PHE A 29 2.24 -7.91 5.24
CA PHE A 29 2.66 -9.03 4.39
C PHE A 29 1.57 -10.12 4.30
N GLN A 30 0.92 -10.46 5.41
CA GLN A 30 -0.20 -11.41 5.42
C GLN A 30 -1.39 -10.91 4.57
N VAL A 31 -1.68 -9.61 4.59
CA VAL A 31 -2.71 -9.01 3.73
C VAL A 31 -2.34 -9.17 2.25
N ILE A 32 -1.10 -8.87 1.86
CA ILE A 32 -0.61 -9.06 0.47
C ILE A 32 -0.74 -10.53 0.05
N GLN A 33 -0.33 -11.47 0.90
CA GLN A 33 -0.42 -12.91 0.59
C GLN A 33 -1.87 -13.38 0.44
N GLY A 34 -2.79 -12.87 1.26
CA GLY A 34 -4.22 -13.12 1.09
C GLY A 34 -4.74 -12.60 -0.25
N LEU A 35 -4.30 -11.41 -0.67
CA LEU A 35 -4.66 -10.85 -1.97
C LEU A 35 -4.07 -11.62 -3.14
N ARG A 36 -2.83 -12.13 -3.03
CA ARG A 36 -2.24 -13.03 -4.02
C ARG A 36 -3.12 -14.26 -4.25
N ALA A 37 -3.54 -14.91 -3.17
CA ALA A 37 -4.43 -16.07 -3.25
C ALA A 37 -5.81 -15.75 -3.86
N ILE A 38 -6.32 -14.52 -3.67
CA ILE A 38 -7.56 -14.05 -4.29
C ILE A 38 -7.39 -13.85 -5.79
N VAL A 39 -6.36 -13.11 -6.18
CA VAL A 39 -6.11 -12.77 -7.58
C VAL A 39 -5.85 -14.02 -8.42
N GLN A 40 -5.13 -15.01 -7.87
CA GLN A 40 -4.88 -16.28 -8.54
C GLN A 40 -6.14 -17.10 -8.85
N ASN A 41 -7.23 -16.93 -8.10
CA ASN A 41 -8.50 -17.60 -8.37
C ASN A 41 -9.30 -16.96 -9.51
N ILE A 42 -8.92 -15.76 -9.93
CA ILE A 42 -9.64 -15.02 -10.96
C ILE A 42 -9.06 -15.40 -12.33
N ARG A 43 -9.88 -16.00 -13.19
CA ARG A 43 -9.44 -16.50 -14.51
C ARG A 43 -8.77 -15.41 -15.37
N SER A 44 -9.26 -14.16 -15.32
CA SER A 44 -8.70 -13.02 -16.05
C SER A 44 -7.35 -12.52 -15.50
N LEU A 45 -6.95 -12.98 -14.31
CA LEU A 45 -5.73 -12.55 -13.60
C LEU A 45 -4.84 -13.73 -13.19
N LYS A 46 -5.03 -14.91 -13.79
CA LYS A 46 -4.35 -16.15 -13.40
C LYS A 46 -2.81 -16.02 -13.42
N ASP A 47 -2.28 -15.33 -14.43
CA ASP A 47 -0.84 -15.11 -14.61
C ASP A 47 -0.39 -13.73 -14.10
N ALA A 48 -1.24 -13.03 -13.35
CA ALA A 48 -0.92 -11.73 -12.80
C ALA A 48 -0.09 -11.85 -11.51
N THR A 49 0.82 -10.90 -11.29
CA THR A 49 1.52 -10.75 -10.03
C THR A 49 0.81 -9.70 -9.17
N VAL A 50 1.01 -9.78 -7.85
CA VAL A 50 0.45 -8.82 -6.89
C VAL A 50 1.60 -8.28 -6.08
N GLU A 51 1.92 -7.02 -6.30
CA GLU A 51 3.09 -6.37 -5.75
C GLU A 51 2.70 -5.13 -4.95
N PRO A 52 3.27 -4.94 -3.74
CA PRO A 52 3.06 -3.71 -3.00
C PRO A 52 3.76 -2.54 -3.71
N TYR A 53 3.28 -1.33 -3.43
CA TYR A 53 3.97 -0.09 -3.76
C TYR A 53 3.70 0.95 -2.66
N GLY A 54 3.95 2.21 -2.96
CA GLY A 54 3.61 3.33 -2.08
C GLY A 54 4.46 3.37 -0.81
N SER A 55 3.83 3.86 0.26
CA SER A 55 4.48 4.16 1.54
C SER A 55 5.14 2.93 2.19
N PHE A 56 4.53 1.75 2.01
CA PHE A 56 5.05 0.48 2.52
C PHE A 56 6.39 0.09 1.86
N VAL A 57 6.51 0.27 0.53
CA VAL A 57 7.74 -0.02 -0.22
C VAL A 57 8.79 1.07 -0.03
N SER A 58 8.37 2.34 0.08
CA SER A 58 9.30 3.44 0.34
C SER A 58 9.79 3.52 1.78
N ASP A 59 9.26 2.67 2.67
CA ASP A 59 9.47 2.75 4.13
C ASP A 59 9.07 4.10 4.75
N LEU A 60 8.11 4.80 4.12
CA LEU A 60 7.59 6.10 4.54
C LEU A 60 6.17 5.97 5.08
N PHE A 61 5.94 5.01 5.98
CA PHE A 61 4.62 4.72 6.55
C PHE A 61 4.67 4.66 8.07
N THR A 62 3.54 4.98 8.69
CA THR A 62 3.31 4.78 10.13
C THR A 62 2.65 3.43 10.39
N LYS A 63 2.60 3.01 11.66
CA LYS A 63 1.85 1.80 12.04
C LYS A 63 0.39 1.78 11.60
N TRP A 64 -0.25 2.94 11.43
CA TRP A 64 -1.64 3.05 10.96
C TRP A 64 -1.79 3.26 9.46
N GLY A 65 -0.67 3.33 8.71
CA GLY A 65 -0.69 3.51 7.27
C GLY A 65 -1.50 2.43 6.55
N ASP A 66 -2.06 2.80 5.41
CA ASP A 66 -2.67 1.86 4.48
C ASP A 66 -1.61 0.98 3.78
N ILE A 67 -2.10 0.12 2.89
CA ILE A 67 -1.26 -0.67 2.00
C ILE A 67 -1.71 -0.51 0.55
N ASP A 68 -0.81 0.02 -0.26
CA ASP A 68 -0.95 0.16 -1.69
C ASP A 68 -0.51 -1.13 -2.40
N VAL A 69 -1.39 -1.71 -3.21
CA VAL A 69 -1.12 -2.96 -3.93
C VAL A 69 -1.48 -2.82 -5.40
N CYS A 70 -0.61 -3.31 -6.26
CA CYS A 70 -0.80 -3.32 -7.71
C CYS A 70 -0.89 -4.76 -8.21
N VAL A 71 -1.96 -5.07 -8.95
CA VAL A 71 -2.03 -6.29 -9.77
C VAL A 71 -1.40 -6.01 -11.12
N GLU A 72 -0.38 -6.78 -11.49
CA GLU A 72 0.35 -6.62 -12.74
C GLU A 72 0.08 -7.76 -13.70
N LEU A 73 -0.41 -7.43 -14.88
CA LEU A 73 -0.56 -8.37 -15.97
C LEU A 73 0.72 -8.36 -16.82
N GLY A 74 1.27 -9.53 -17.14
CA GLY A 74 2.51 -9.68 -17.89
C GLY A 74 2.47 -9.20 -19.36
N ASN A 75 1.33 -8.73 -19.85
CA ASN A 75 1.22 -8.20 -21.20
C ASN A 75 1.79 -6.78 -21.29
N ALA A 76 2.73 -6.58 -22.23
CA ALA A 76 3.41 -5.32 -22.50
C ALA A 76 2.51 -4.19 -23.02
N CYS A 77 1.25 -4.48 -23.40
CA CYS A 77 0.31 -3.46 -23.85
C CYS A 77 -0.33 -2.73 -22.67
N ALA A 78 -0.32 -1.40 -22.73
CA ALA A 78 -0.98 -0.55 -21.75
C ALA A 78 -2.50 -0.80 -21.74
N LEU A 79 -3.03 -1.23 -20.59
CA LEU A 79 -4.47 -1.42 -20.40
C LEU A 79 -5.19 -0.07 -20.36
N THR A 80 -6.30 0.01 -21.08
CA THR A 80 -7.23 1.14 -21.02
C THR A 80 -7.87 1.26 -19.64
N LYS A 81 -8.37 2.45 -19.30
CA LYS A 81 -9.10 2.69 -18.04
C LYS A 81 -10.30 1.74 -17.88
N LYS A 82 -11.00 1.43 -18.97
CA LYS A 82 -12.16 0.53 -18.97
C LYS A 82 -11.75 -0.91 -18.64
N GLU A 83 -10.68 -1.41 -19.24
CA GLU A 83 -10.16 -2.76 -18.93
C GLU A 83 -9.70 -2.87 -17.48
N LYS A 84 -8.98 -1.86 -16.97
CA LYS A 84 -8.59 -1.79 -15.55
C LYS A 84 -9.81 -1.84 -14.63
N LEU A 85 -10.89 -1.13 -14.97
CA LEU A 85 -12.14 -1.16 -14.21
C LEU A 85 -12.81 -2.54 -14.25
N THR A 86 -12.85 -3.19 -15.41
CA THR A 86 -13.38 -4.55 -15.52
C THR A 86 -12.63 -5.53 -14.62
N LEU A 87 -11.30 -5.47 -14.62
CA LEU A 87 -10.47 -6.32 -13.76
C LEU A 87 -10.69 -6.03 -12.27
N LEU A 88 -10.81 -4.75 -11.87
CA LEU A 88 -11.16 -4.39 -10.48
C LEU A 88 -12.55 -4.89 -10.08
N ILE A 89 -13.51 -4.91 -11.00
CA ILE A 89 -14.84 -5.48 -10.76
C ILE A 89 -14.76 -7.00 -10.55
N ASP A 90 -13.91 -7.70 -11.30
CA ASP A 90 -13.68 -9.14 -11.10
C ASP A 90 -13.07 -9.41 -9.71
N VAL A 91 -12.08 -8.61 -9.29
CA VAL A 91 -11.51 -8.70 -7.94
C VAL A 91 -12.56 -8.39 -6.87
N LEU A 92 -13.40 -7.37 -7.08
CA LEU A 92 -14.49 -7.04 -6.17
C LEU A 92 -15.47 -8.20 -5.97
N LYS A 93 -15.82 -8.92 -7.05
CA LYS A 93 -16.71 -10.09 -6.97
C LYS A 93 -16.07 -11.22 -6.16
N GLU A 94 -14.80 -11.52 -6.41
CA GLU A 94 -14.07 -12.57 -5.68
C GLU A 94 -13.91 -12.22 -4.19
N LEU A 95 -13.59 -10.95 -3.88
CA LEU A 95 -13.51 -10.45 -2.49
C LEU A 95 -14.86 -10.61 -1.75
N LYS A 96 -15.98 -10.29 -2.41
CA LYS A 96 -17.32 -10.47 -1.84
C LYS A 96 -17.67 -11.93 -1.64
N SER A 97 -17.29 -12.80 -2.58
CA SER A 97 -17.54 -14.25 -2.51
C SER A 97 -16.85 -14.91 -1.31
N ARG A 98 -15.58 -14.55 -1.05
CA ARG A 98 -14.83 -15.12 0.08
C ARG A 98 -15.24 -14.59 1.44
N GLY A 99 -15.78 -13.37 1.51
CA GLY A 99 -16.08 -12.69 2.76
C GLY A 99 -14.81 -12.28 3.54
N GLY A 100 -14.99 -11.72 4.75
CA GLY A 100 -13.88 -11.28 5.60
C GLY A 100 -13.25 -9.93 5.23
N TYR A 101 -13.81 -9.23 4.23
CA TYR A 101 -13.43 -7.88 3.83
C TYR A 101 -14.59 -6.92 4.10
N ASN A 102 -14.28 -5.71 4.59
CA ASN A 102 -15.28 -4.68 4.87
C ASN A 102 -14.89 -3.34 4.24
N ARG A 103 -15.81 -2.36 4.28
CA ARG A 103 -15.63 -1.02 3.68
C ARG A 103 -15.17 -1.06 2.22
N VAL A 104 -15.66 -2.03 1.45
CA VAL A 104 -15.25 -2.24 0.06
C VAL A 104 -15.89 -1.16 -0.83
N LYS A 105 -15.05 -0.37 -1.52
CA LYS A 105 -15.48 0.75 -2.38
C LYS A 105 -14.63 0.81 -3.65
N LEU A 106 -15.30 0.83 -4.80
CA LEU A 106 -14.64 1.07 -6.09
C LEU A 106 -14.66 2.57 -6.40
N ILE A 107 -13.49 3.15 -6.65
CA ILE A 107 -13.33 4.53 -7.10
C ILE A 107 -12.96 4.51 -8.58
N SER A 108 -13.94 4.80 -9.44
CA SER A 108 -13.80 4.68 -10.90
C SER A 108 -13.56 6.02 -11.62
N SER A 109 -13.88 7.15 -10.99
CA SER A 109 -13.81 8.48 -11.60
C SER A 109 -12.38 9.02 -11.69
N ALA A 110 -11.47 8.61 -10.79
CA ALA A 110 -10.09 9.08 -10.73
C ALA A 110 -9.26 8.73 -11.99
N ARG A 111 -8.09 9.38 -12.15
CA ARG A 111 -7.12 9.08 -13.21
C ARG A 111 -6.66 7.62 -13.15
N VAL A 112 -6.37 7.13 -11.95
CA VAL A 112 -6.07 5.72 -11.68
C VAL A 112 -7.28 5.15 -10.92
N PRO A 113 -8.06 4.24 -11.52
CA PRO A 113 -9.11 3.54 -10.79
C PRO A 113 -8.52 2.69 -9.67
N ILE A 114 -9.16 2.73 -8.50
CA ILE A 114 -8.73 1.98 -7.32
C ILE A 114 -9.91 1.26 -6.67
N LEU A 115 -9.65 0.08 -6.13
CA LEU A 115 -10.56 -0.66 -5.29
C LEU A 115 -10.04 -0.60 -3.85
N MET A 116 -10.75 0.15 -3.01
CA MET A 116 -10.43 0.30 -1.59
C MET A 116 -11.20 -0.74 -0.77
N PHE A 117 -10.55 -1.34 0.23
CA PHE A 117 -11.21 -2.22 1.20
C PHE A 117 -10.37 -2.36 2.46
N ARG A 118 -10.97 -2.92 3.52
CA ARG A 118 -10.25 -3.35 4.71
C ARG A 118 -10.23 -4.87 4.81
N GLY A 119 -9.04 -5.42 4.95
CA GLY A 119 -8.81 -6.86 5.08
C GLY A 119 -8.65 -7.30 6.54
N LYS A 120 -7.90 -8.39 6.72
CA LYS A 120 -7.45 -8.86 8.04
C LYS A 120 -6.68 -7.73 8.76
N HIS A 121 -6.70 -7.77 10.10
CA HIS A 121 -6.02 -6.80 10.97
C HIS A 121 -6.54 -5.36 10.84
N ASN A 122 -7.70 -5.15 10.21
CA ASN A 122 -8.34 -3.85 10.00
C ASN A 122 -7.47 -2.84 9.20
N ILE A 123 -6.50 -3.36 8.42
CA ILE A 123 -5.62 -2.57 7.56
C ILE A 123 -6.38 -2.16 6.30
N SER A 124 -6.32 -0.86 5.98
CA SER A 124 -6.87 -0.31 4.72
C SER A 124 -5.96 -0.68 3.57
N CYS A 125 -6.55 -1.14 2.47
CA CYS A 125 -5.85 -1.54 1.27
C CYS A 125 -6.44 -0.85 0.05
N ASP A 126 -5.56 -0.27 -0.76
CA ASP A 126 -5.88 0.36 -2.02
C ASP A 126 -5.29 -0.50 -3.15
N LEU A 127 -6.18 -1.14 -3.92
CA LEU A 127 -5.80 -2.02 -5.01
C LEU A 127 -5.95 -1.33 -6.37
N SER A 128 -4.89 -1.35 -7.17
CA SER A 128 -4.88 -0.82 -8.53
C SER A 128 -4.41 -1.87 -9.55
N ILE A 129 -4.62 -1.60 -10.85
CA ILE A 129 -4.20 -2.47 -11.95
C ILE A 129 -3.12 -1.78 -12.79
N ASN A 130 -1.98 -2.43 -13.00
CA ASN A 130 -0.84 -1.94 -13.78
C ASN A 130 -0.49 -0.47 -13.45
N ASN A 131 -0.33 -0.14 -12.17
CA ASN A 131 0.10 1.19 -11.71
C ASN A 131 1.63 1.28 -11.61
N ILE A 132 2.28 1.23 -12.78
CA ILE A 132 3.74 1.24 -12.90
C ILE A 132 4.34 2.55 -12.35
N ASP A 133 3.67 3.69 -12.58
CA ASP A 133 4.08 5.00 -12.06
C ASP A 133 4.19 4.98 -10.53
N GLY A 134 3.21 4.41 -9.84
CA GLY A 134 3.20 4.27 -8.38
C GLY A 134 4.39 3.46 -7.88
N LYS A 135 4.72 2.36 -8.57
CA LYS A 135 5.89 1.53 -8.24
C LYS A 135 7.21 2.27 -8.42
N ILE A 136 7.39 2.93 -9.56
CA ILE A 136 8.61 3.71 -9.83
C ILE A 136 8.80 4.79 -8.76
N LYS A 137 7.74 5.55 -8.44
CA LYS A 137 7.77 6.58 -7.40
C LYS A 137 8.14 6.01 -6.03
N SER A 138 7.54 4.88 -5.64
CA SER A 138 7.84 4.26 -4.35
C SER A 138 9.30 3.81 -4.22
N LYS A 139 9.88 3.25 -5.27
CA LYS A 139 11.31 2.86 -5.30
C LYS A 139 12.23 4.07 -5.29
N LEU A 140 11.89 5.12 -6.03
CA LEU A 140 12.65 6.36 -5.99
C LEU A 140 12.66 6.98 -4.58
N LEU A 141 11.50 7.02 -3.92
CA LEU A 141 11.39 7.52 -2.56
C LEU A 141 12.15 6.63 -1.56
N TYR A 142 12.16 5.31 -1.76
CA TYR A 142 12.98 4.40 -0.97
C TYR A 142 14.47 4.71 -1.09
N TRP A 143 14.96 4.99 -2.31
CA TRP A 143 16.36 5.35 -2.51
C TRP A 143 16.69 6.67 -1.82
N ILE A 144 15.81 7.67 -1.90
CA ILE A 144 15.99 8.95 -1.21
C ILE A 144 16.01 8.74 0.32
N SER A 145 15.08 7.97 0.87
CA SER A 145 15.02 7.70 2.30
C SER A 145 16.21 6.91 2.83
N SER A 146 16.91 6.18 1.95
CA SER A 146 18.13 5.43 2.29
C SER A 146 19.38 6.30 2.33
N ILE A 147 19.34 7.55 1.82
CA ILE A 147 20.47 8.49 1.87
C ILE A 147 20.66 9.04 3.28
N ASP A 148 19.57 9.46 3.93
CA ASP A 148 19.59 10.07 5.26
C ASP A 148 18.30 9.74 6.03
N GLY A 149 18.45 9.07 7.18
CA GLY A 149 17.31 8.66 8.01
C GLY A 149 16.43 9.82 8.49
N ARG A 150 16.97 11.04 8.60
CA ARG A 150 16.22 12.24 9.00
C ARG A 150 15.16 12.63 7.99
N PHE A 151 15.35 12.29 6.70
CA PHE A 151 14.31 12.50 5.68
C PHE A 151 13.06 11.70 6.01
N ARG A 152 13.23 10.42 6.35
CA ARG A 152 12.14 9.55 6.76
C ARG A 152 11.44 10.08 8.01
N ASP A 153 12.21 10.43 9.03
CA ASP A 153 11.66 10.98 10.28
C ASP A 153 10.83 12.25 10.03
N MET A 154 11.34 13.17 9.20
CA MET A 154 10.63 14.38 8.81
C MET A 154 9.34 14.06 8.06
N VAL A 155 9.36 13.15 7.08
CA VAL A 155 8.15 12.74 6.35
C VAL A 155 7.11 12.15 7.30
N LEU A 156 7.52 11.27 8.22
CA LEU A 156 6.60 10.69 9.19
C LEU A 156 6.00 11.75 10.11
N LEU A 157 6.80 12.69 10.61
CA LEU A 157 6.30 13.76 11.48
C LEU A 157 5.32 14.70 10.76
N VAL A 158 5.58 15.05 9.49
CA VAL A 158 4.71 15.94 8.71
C VAL A 158 3.42 15.25 8.24
N CYS A 159 3.48 13.97 7.87
CA CYS A 159 2.32 13.25 7.35
C CYS A 159 1.43 12.62 8.43
N SER A 160 1.87 12.61 9.70
CA SER A 160 1.13 12.01 10.83
C SER A 160 0.41 13.03 11.72
N LEU A 161 0.68 14.32 11.51
CA LEU A 161 0.04 15.45 12.18
C LEU A 161 -1.01 16.06 11.24
#